data_AF-A0A9P8KNK6-F1
#
_entry.id   AF-A0A9P8KNK6-F1
#
_cell.length_a   1.000
_cell.length_b   1.000
_cell.length_c   1.000
_cell.angle_alpha   90.00
_cell.angle_beta   90.00
_cell.angle_gamma   90.00
#
_symmetry.space_group_name_H-M   'P 1'
#
loop_
_entity.id
_entity.type
_entity.pdbx_description
1 polymer ?
#
loop_
_entity_poly.entity_id
_entity_poly.type
_entity_poly.pdbx_seq_one_letter_code
_entity_poly.pdbx_strand_id
1 'polypeptide(L)'
;MSKIMAPRKTEFPPIRACIFDMDGLLINSEDIITQSINLLLEKYSRPAITRTIRAQLIGIPDSTNGDVFHNWAKLPIPREQFARESSEQMHKLFPNCEPLPGAVKLLSNLSRARSASLGDPIELALASTTKSNSYELKITRPETKRLLDTFQPDRRILGDDPRVPKGRGKPAPDMYLIALQALNTAADPDAKPILPSECLVFEDSIIGVEAGRRAGMRVIWVPHPDLAIEYQDREDIVLAGRTGLVEIGDTWQLGEIGDDWAERISSLEHFDYEKYGIDVPL
;
A
#
# COMPACT_ATOMS: atom_id res chain seq x y z
N MET A 1 43.04 -11.06 -15.11
CA MET A 1 41.67 -11.60 -15.07
C MET A 1 40.93 -10.94 -13.92
N SER A 2 39.98 -10.06 -14.21
CA SER A 2 38.97 -9.61 -13.23
C SER A 2 37.70 -9.26 -14.01
N LYS A 3 36.59 -9.75 -13.49
CA LYS A 3 35.33 -10.03 -14.19
C LYS A 3 34.68 -8.76 -14.74
N ILE A 4 34.39 -8.79 -16.04
CA ILE A 4 33.31 -7.99 -16.62
C ILE A 4 32.02 -8.50 -15.97
N MET A 5 31.44 -7.74 -15.04
CA MET A 5 30.06 -7.97 -14.64
C MET A 5 29.18 -7.55 -15.82
N ALA A 6 28.64 -8.54 -16.53
CA ALA A 6 27.51 -8.28 -17.41
C ALA A 6 26.35 -7.73 -16.56
N PRO A 7 25.61 -6.70 -17.02
CA PRO A 7 24.42 -6.27 -16.31
C PRO A 7 23.41 -7.42 -16.33
N ARG A 8 22.91 -7.82 -15.15
CA ARG A 8 21.73 -8.70 -15.06
C ARG A 8 20.56 -7.89 -15.62
N LYS A 9 20.26 -8.02 -16.91
CA LYS A 9 18.96 -7.65 -17.45
C LYS A 9 17.97 -8.71 -17.01
N THR A 10 17.29 -8.50 -15.89
CA THR A 10 16.07 -9.23 -15.60
C THR A 10 15.01 -8.70 -16.55
N GLU A 11 14.77 -9.38 -17.67
CA GLU A 11 13.60 -9.10 -18.52
C GLU A 11 12.36 -9.60 -17.75
N PHE A 12 11.66 -8.67 -17.11
CA PHE A 12 10.38 -8.94 -16.47
C PHE A 12 9.30 -9.17 -17.53
N PRO A 13 8.31 -10.04 -17.28
CA PRO A 13 7.15 -10.11 -18.16
C PRO A 13 6.36 -8.79 -18.10
N PRO A 14 5.65 -8.42 -19.18
CA PRO A 14 4.72 -7.31 -19.17
C PRO A 14 3.66 -7.47 -18.08
N ILE A 15 3.27 -6.37 -17.45
CA ILE A 15 2.25 -6.37 -16.40
C ILE A 15 0.87 -6.68 -17.01
N ARG A 16 0.10 -7.51 -16.32
CA ARG A 16 -1.30 -7.83 -16.64
C ARG A 16 -2.26 -7.42 -15.53
N ALA A 17 -1.77 -7.23 -14.31
CA ALA A 17 -2.58 -6.75 -13.19
C ALA A 17 -1.86 -5.69 -12.36
N CYS A 18 -2.61 -4.70 -11.89
CA CYS A 18 -2.16 -3.73 -10.89
C CYS A 18 -3.01 -3.85 -9.63
N ILE A 19 -2.35 -4.01 -8.47
CA ILE A 19 -3.00 -4.17 -7.17
C ILE A 19 -2.60 -3.00 -6.27
N PHE A 20 -3.56 -2.29 -5.73
CA PHE A 20 -3.33 -1.02 -5.04
C PHE A 20 -3.57 -1.18 -3.53
N ASP A 21 -2.69 -0.61 -2.73
CA ASP A 21 -3.10 -0.15 -1.41
C ASP A 21 -4.07 1.05 -1.52
N MET A 22 -4.66 1.48 -0.41
CA MET A 22 -5.58 2.61 -0.37
C MET A 22 -5.04 3.77 0.46
N ASP A 23 -4.59 3.49 1.68
CA ASP A 23 -4.38 4.47 2.73
C ASP A 23 -2.99 5.07 2.58
N GLY A 24 -2.88 6.39 2.41
CA GLY A 24 -1.58 7.02 2.15
C GLY A 24 -1.07 6.88 0.72
N LEU A 25 -1.73 6.06 -0.12
CA LEU A 25 -1.43 5.89 -1.54
C LEU A 25 -2.46 6.50 -2.48
N LEU A 26 -3.72 6.07 -2.39
CA LEU A 26 -4.81 6.55 -3.26
C LEU A 26 -5.53 7.75 -2.63
N ILE A 27 -5.61 7.77 -1.29
CA ILE A 27 -6.25 8.84 -0.52
C ILE A 27 -5.35 9.29 0.63
N ASN A 28 -5.51 10.54 1.06
CA ASN A 28 -4.69 11.18 2.10
C ASN A 28 -5.04 10.76 3.55
N SER A 29 -5.55 9.55 3.76
CA SER A 29 -6.06 9.12 5.06
C SER A 29 -4.98 9.07 6.16
N GLU A 30 -3.71 8.83 5.83
CA GLU A 30 -2.59 8.90 6.78
C GLU A 30 -2.33 10.34 7.30
N ASP A 31 -2.59 11.37 6.47
CA ASP A 31 -2.59 12.76 6.94
C ASP A 31 -3.76 13.03 7.89
N ILE A 32 -4.95 12.52 7.55
CA ILE A 32 -6.15 12.63 8.38
C ILE A 32 -5.94 11.94 9.74
N ILE A 33 -5.34 10.73 9.76
CA ILE A 33 -4.98 10.01 10.99
C ILE A 33 -4.04 10.86 11.83
N THR A 34 -2.97 11.39 11.23
CA THR A 34 -1.99 12.24 11.92
C THR A 34 -2.66 13.49 12.50
N GLN A 35 -3.57 14.12 11.75
CA GLN A 35 -4.37 15.26 12.21
C GLN A 35 -5.27 14.89 13.39
N SER A 36 -6.01 13.78 13.31
CA SER A 36 -6.88 13.29 14.40
C SER A 36 -6.11 13.07 15.70
N ILE A 37 -4.91 12.48 15.61
CA ILE A 37 -4.07 12.25 16.78
C ILE A 37 -3.50 13.56 17.33
N ASN A 38 -3.07 14.50 16.48
CA ASN A 38 -2.58 15.80 16.91
C ASN A 38 -3.63 16.61 17.68
N LEU A 39 -4.91 16.53 17.30
CA LEU A 39 -6.00 17.16 18.06
C LEU A 39 -6.15 16.59 19.47
N LEU A 40 -5.93 15.28 19.64
CA LEU A 40 -5.92 14.67 20.96
C LEU A 40 -4.67 15.03 21.77
N LEU A 41 -3.51 15.04 21.13
CA LEU A 41 -2.27 15.47 21.78
C LEU A 41 -2.42 16.91 22.30
N GLU A 42 -2.97 17.81 21.50
CA GLU A 42 -3.27 19.20 21.89
C GLU A 42 -4.24 19.26 23.08
N LYS A 43 -5.35 18.51 23.03
CA LYS A 43 -6.32 18.41 24.15
C LYS A 43 -5.64 18.06 25.48
N TYR A 44 -4.57 17.26 25.44
CA TYR A 44 -3.80 16.83 26.61
C TYR A 44 -2.46 17.56 26.77
N SER A 45 -2.28 18.72 26.13
CA SER A 45 -1.07 19.55 26.23
C SER A 45 0.23 18.79 25.89
N ARG A 46 0.16 17.92 24.88
CA ARG A 46 1.30 17.20 24.30
C ARG A 46 1.70 17.79 22.95
N PRO A 47 2.99 17.70 22.56
CA PRO A 47 3.44 18.18 21.27
C PRO A 47 2.82 17.38 20.13
N ALA A 48 2.70 18.00 18.96
CA ALA A 48 2.31 17.32 17.73
C ALA A 48 3.31 16.21 17.35
N ILE A 49 2.83 15.22 16.60
CA ILE A 49 3.63 14.13 16.03
C ILE A 49 4.79 14.72 15.24
N THR A 50 6.00 14.29 15.60
CA THR A 50 7.22 14.63 14.85
C THR A 50 7.34 13.74 13.62
N ARG A 51 8.13 14.18 12.63
CA ARG A 51 8.46 13.38 11.44
C ARG A 51 8.90 11.96 11.77
N THR A 52 9.86 11.82 12.68
CA THR A 52 10.43 10.52 13.07
C THR A 52 9.38 9.62 13.71
N ILE A 53 8.52 10.17 14.58
CA ILE A 53 7.42 9.38 15.16
C ILE A 53 6.43 8.99 14.06
N ARG A 54 6.08 9.90 13.16
CA ARG A 54 5.18 9.60 12.04
C ARG A 54 5.70 8.43 11.19
N ALA A 55 6.98 8.46 10.82
CA ALA A 55 7.62 7.40 10.05
C ALA A 55 7.67 6.03 10.77
N GLN A 56 7.56 6.01 12.09
CA GLN A 56 7.45 4.78 12.89
C GLN A 56 6.01 4.27 13.03
N LEU A 57 5.01 5.05 12.64
CA LEU A 57 3.59 4.72 12.80
C LEU A 57 2.90 4.38 11.47
N ILE A 58 3.29 5.05 10.38
CA ILE A 58 2.66 4.90 9.05
C ILE A 58 2.67 3.42 8.63
N GLY A 59 1.50 2.96 8.17
CA GLY A 59 1.32 1.63 7.59
C GLY A 59 1.43 0.46 8.57
N ILE A 60 1.72 0.69 9.86
CA ILE A 60 1.76 -0.38 10.87
C ILE A 60 0.36 -0.52 11.52
N PRO A 61 -0.26 -1.71 11.49
CA PRO A 61 -1.56 -1.94 12.10
C PRO A 61 -1.59 -1.54 13.59
N ASP A 62 -2.61 -0.76 13.97
CA ASP A 62 -2.83 -0.28 15.35
C ASP A 62 -1.62 0.42 16.00
N SER A 63 -0.70 0.99 15.19
CA SER A 63 0.58 1.56 15.68
C SER A 63 0.41 2.67 16.70
N THR A 64 -0.64 3.47 16.59
CA THR A 64 -0.98 4.53 17.55
C THR A 64 -1.42 4.00 18.92
N ASN A 65 -1.77 2.72 19.04
CA ASN A 65 -2.02 2.04 20.32
C ASN A 65 -0.81 1.25 20.85
N GLY A 66 0.30 1.25 20.09
CA GLY A 66 1.53 0.55 20.43
C GLY A 66 2.42 1.28 21.44
N ASP A 67 3.44 0.58 21.94
CA ASP A 67 4.38 1.11 22.94
C ASP A 67 5.17 2.31 22.41
N VAL A 68 5.54 2.31 21.13
CA VAL A 68 6.27 3.41 20.49
C VAL A 68 5.52 4.73 20.67
N PHE A 69 4.23 4.76 20.29
CA PHE A 69 3.41 5.96 20.43
C PHE A 69 3.22 6.34 21.91
N HIS A 70 2.81 5.41 22.77
CA HIS A 70 2.48 5.73 24.16
C HIS A 70 3.69 6.18 24.98
N ASN A 71 4.87 5.60 24.74
CA ASN A 71 6.11 5.99 25.42
C ASN A 71 6.58 7.39 25.00
N TRP A 72 6.33 7.77 23.74
CA TRP A 72 6.62 9.12 23.25
C TRP A 72 5.57 10.14 23.71
N ALA A 73 4.29 9.87 23.47
CA ALA A 73 3.19 10.79 23.71
C ALA A 73 2.96 11.07 25.20
N LYS A 74 3.21 10.06 26.07
CA LYS A 74 3.05 10.14 27.53
C LYS A 74 1.71 10.75 27.95
N LEU A 75 0.63 10.44 27.25
CA LEU A 75 -0.69 11.02 27.52
C LEU A 75 -1.13 10.70 28.97
N PRO A 76 -1.72 11.67 29.70
CA PRO A 76 -2.16 11.49 31.08
C PRO A 76 -3.51 10.76 31.17
N ILE A 77 -3.74 9.79 30.28
CA ILE A 77 -4.96 8.98 30.22
C ILE A 77 -4.61 7.50 29.96
N PRO A 78 -5.47 6.56 30.38
CA PRO A 78 -5.28 5.15 30.06
C PRO A 78 -5.31 4.88 28.55
N ARG A 79 -4.61 3.83 28.10
CA ARG A 79 -4.60 3.42 26.68
C ARG A 79 -5.99 3.12 26.14
N GLU A 80 -6.85 2.52 26.94
CA GLU A 80 -8.24 2.22 26.55
C GLU A 80 -9.03 3.52 26.27
N GLN A 81 -8.85 4.54 27.11
CA GLN A 81 -9.48 5.84 26.89
C GLN A 81 -8.93 6.49 25.61
N PHE A 82 -7.61 6.45 25.41
CA PHE A 82 -7.00 6.96 24.19
C PHE A 82 -7.55 6.25 22.94
N ALA A 83 -7.64 4.92 22.94
CA ALA A 83 -8.15 4.15 21.80
C ALA A 83 -9.60 4.51 21.44
N ARG A 84 -10.46 4.75 22.45
CA ARG A 84 -11.83 5.22 22.21
C ARG A 84 -11.84 6.63 21.62
N GLU A 85 -11.13 7.56 22.25
CA GLU A 85 -11.10 8.96 21.81
C GLU A 85 -10.45 9.12 20.41
N SER A 86 -9.39 8.37 20.11
CA SER A 86 -8.72 8.39 18.81
C SER A 86 -9.62 7.85 17.72
N SER A 87 -10.30 6.73 17.99
CA SER A 87 -11.32 6.18 17.10
C SER A 87 -12.42 7.21 16.83
N GLU A 88 -13.00 7.83 17.86
CA GLU A 88 -14.05 8.85 17.69
C GLU A 88 -13.58 10.04 16.86
N GLN A 89 -12.36 10.52 17.05
CA GLN A 89 -11.82 11.63 16.26
C GLN A 89 -11.54 11.24 14.81
N MET A 90 -11.02 10.04 14.57
CA MET A 90 -10.83 9.52 13.22
C MET A 90 -12.17 9.37 12.49
N HIS A 91 -13.20 8.83 13.15
CA HIS A 91 -14.54 8.69 12.55
C HIS A 91 -15.14 10.03 12.12
N LYS A 92 -14.86 11.12 12.86
CA LYS A 92 -15.29 12.48 12.50
C LYS A 92 -14.55 13.06 11.30
N LEU A 93 -13.28 12.70 11.12
CA LEU A 93 -12.41 13.32 10.12
C LEU A 93 -12.25 12.49 8.83
N PHE A 94 -12.45 11.17 8.86
CA PHE A 94 -12.40 10.33 7.67
C PHE A 94 -13.32 10.77 6.53
N PRO A 95 -14.53 11.33 6.76
CA PRO A 95 -15.33 11.92 5.69
C PRO A 95 -14.64 13.04 4.89
N ASN A 96 -13.51 13.57 5.36
CA ASN A 96 -12.74 14.60 4.68
C ASN A 96 -11.60 14.06 3.79
N CYS A 97 -11.41 12.73 3.70
CA CYS A 97 -10.36 12.16 2.86
C CYS A 97 -10.52 12.59 1.40
N GLU A 98 -9.40 12.86 0.74
CA GLU A 98 -9.32 13.30 -0.65
C GLU A 98 -8.37 12.39 -1.44
N PRO A 99 -8.57 12.24 -2.76
CA PRO A 99 -7.60 11.57 -3.62
C PRO A 99 -6.21 12.22 -3.55
N LEU A 100 -5.17 11.40 -3.49
CA LEU A 100 -3.79 11.88 -3.58
C LEU A 100 -3.40 12.26 -5.02
N PRO A 101 -2.38 13.13 -5.20
CA PRO A 101 -1.90 13.52 -6.52
C PRO A 101 -1.58 12.30 -7.41
N GLY A 102 -2.03 12.36 -8.66
CA GLY A 102 -1.84 11.30 -9.64
C GLY A 102 -2.80 10.10 -9.52
N ALA A 103 -3.43 9.84 -8.36
CA ALA A 103 -4.28 8.66 -8.16
C ALA A 103 -5.43 8.56 -9.19
N VAL A 104 -6.16 9.66 -9.39
CA VAL A 104 -7.28 9.73 -10.35
C VAL A 104 -6.80 9.47 -11.78
N LYS A 105 -5.72 10.12 -12.20
CA LYS A 105 -5.17 10.00 -13.55
C LYS A 105 -4.62 8.59 -13.79
N LEU A 106 -3.90 8.04 -12.81
CA LEU A 106 -3.31 6.71 -12.88
C LEU A 106 -4.40 5.64 -13.06
N LEU A 107 -5.41 5.60 -12.17
CA LEU A 107 -6.48 4.62 -12.27
C LEU A 107 -7.29 4.78 -13.56
N SER A 108 -7.58 6.02 -13.99
CA SER A 108 -8.25 6.28 -15.26
C SER A 108 -7.44 5.83 -16.48
N ASN A 109 -6.11 5.87 -16.42
CA ASN A 109 -5.24 5.38 -17.48
C ASN A 109 -5.17 3.85 -17.48
N LEU A 110 -5.01 3.24 -16.31
CA LEU A 110 -4.91 1.79 -16.21
C LEU A 110 -6.24 1.08 -16.54
N SER A 111 -7.39 1.67 -16.21
CA SER A 111 -8.71 1.09 -16.53
C SER A 111 -8.97 0.94 -18.03
N ARG A 112 -8.24 1.68 -18.86
CA ARG A 112 -8.30 1.62 -20.33
C ARG A 112 -7.03 1.02 -20.95
N ALA A 113 -6.01 0.76 -20.14
CA ALA A 113 -4.74 0.25 -20.60
C ALA A 113 -4.82 -1.22 -21.03
N ARG A 114 -3.81 -1.65 -21.78
CA ARG A 114 -3.60 -3.03 -22.22
C ARG A 114 -2.19 -3.49 -21.87
N SER A 115 -2.03 -4.79 -21.63
CA SER A 115 -0.72 -5.41 -21.49
C SER A 115 -0.07 -5.55 -22.86
N ALA A 116 1.20 -5.14 -22.99
CA ALA A 116 1.98 -5.28 -24.22
C ALA A 116 2.25 -6.75 -24.61
N SER A 117 1.95 -7.71 -23.73
CA SER A 117 2.12 -9.14 -23.99
C SER A 117 1.07 -9.71 -24.96
N LEU A 118 -0.20 -9.61 -24.58
CA LEU A 118 -1.35 -10.24 -25.27
C LEU A 118 -2.39 -9.23 -25.75
N GLY A 119 -2.21 -7.94 -25.43
CA GLY A 119 -3.24 -6.93 -25.67
C GLY A 119 -4.45 -7.07 -24.76
N ASP A 120 -4.36 -7.86 -23.68
CA ASP A 120 -5.40 -8.03 -22.67
C ASP A 120 -5.57 -6.73 -21.85
N PRO A 121 -6.78 -6.42 -21.35
CA PRO A 121 -6.98 -5.37 -20.34
C PRO A 121 -6.05 -5.50 -19.14
N ILE A 122 -5.59 -4.38 -18.61
CA ILE A 122 -4.95 -4.37 -17.29
C ILE A 122 -6.02 -4.57 -16.22
N GLU A 123 -5.89 -5.64 -15.45
CA GLU A 123 -6.81 -5.95 -14.35
C GLU A 123 -6.45 -5.14 -13.10
N LEU A 124 -7.48 -4.65 -12.38
CA LEU A 124 -7.32 -3.79 -11.22
C LEU A 124 -7.95 -4.40 -9.97
N ALA A 125 -7.21 -4.40 -8.86
CA ALA A 125 -7.70 -4.81 -7.54
C ALA A 125 -7.23 -3.85 -6.44
N LEU A 126 -7.99 -3.82 -5.35
CA LEU A 126 -7.66 -3.07 -4.14
C LEU A 126 -7.34 -4.05 -3.01
N ALA A 127 -6.27 -3.80 -2.26
CA ALA A 127 -5.86 -4.59 -1.10
C ALA A 127 -5.40 -3.67 0.03
N SER A 128 -6.31 -3.37 0.96
CA SER A 128 -6.08 -2.45 2.09
C SER A 128 -6.40 -3.09 3.43
N THR A 129 -5.59 -2.80 4.45
CA THR A 129 -5.83 -3.24 5.84
C THR A 129 -6.97 -2.47 6.52
N THR A 130 -7.57 -1.48 5.85
CA THR A 130 -8.75 -0.76 6.37
C THR A 130 -9.92 -1.73 6.55
N LYS A 131 -10.67 -1.62 7.66
CA LYS A 131 -11.91 -2.39 7.86
C LYS A 131 -13.07 -1.74 7.10
N SER A 132 -14.09 -2.52 6.78
CA SER A 132 -15.25 -2.10 6.00
C SER A 132 -15.93 -0.83 6.56
N ASN A 133 -16.13 -0.72 7.87
CA ASN A 133 -16.74 0.49 8.46
C ASN A 133 -15.89 1.76 8.25
N SER A 134 -14.57 1.67 8.39
CA SER A 134 -13.68 2.81 8.15
C SER A 134 -13.55 3.13 6.67
N TYR A 135 -13.60 2.11 5.80
CA TYR A 135 -13.62 2.29 4.35
C TYR A 135 -14.78 3.18 3.92
N GLU A 136 -16.01 2.87 4.36
CA GLU A 136 -17.21 3.64 4.00
C GLU A 136 -17.10 5.12 4.42
N LEU A 137 -16.51 5.39 5.60
CA LEU A 137 -16.28 6.76 6.05
C LEU A 137 -15.25 7.48 5.16
N LYS A 138 -14.15 6.81 4.82
CA LYS A 138 -13.06 7.38 4.00
C LYS A 138 -13.50 7.69 2.57
N ILE A 139 -14.53 7.01 2.05
CA ILE A 139 -15.06 7.25 0.70
C ILE A 139 -16.30 8.15 0.67
N THR A 140 -16.62 8.88 1.75
CA THR A 140 -17.83 9.71 1.82
C THR A 140 -17.89 10.78 0.73
N ARG A 141 -16.72 11.34 0.33
CA ARG A 141 -16.70 12.40 -0.70
C ARG A 141 -16.95 11.82 -2.09
N PRO A 142 -17.67 12.54 -2.97
CA PRO A 142 -17.92 12.08 -4.34
C PRO A 142 -16.65 11.75 -5.12
N GLU A 143 -15.58 12.50 -4.92
CA GLU A 143 -14.30 12.31 -5.62
C GLU A 143 -13.60 11.01 -5.19
N THR A 144 -13.53 10.75 -3.88
CA THR A 144 -12.97 9.49 -3.34
C THR A 144 -13.83 8.30 -3.72
N LYS A 145 -15.16 8.44 -3.67
CA LYS A 145 -16.08 7.38 -4.07
C LYS A 145 -15.89 7.01 -5.53
N ARG A 146 -15.89 8.00 -6.42
CA ARG A 146 -15.68 7.79 -7.86
C ARG A 146 -14.32 7.15 -8.15
N LEU A 147 -13.27 7.53 -7.43
CA LEU A 147 -11.96 6.91 -7.56
C LEU A 147 -12.02 5.42 -7.22
N LEU A 148 -12.61 5.06 -6.07
CA LEU A 148 -12.60 3.66 -5.61
C LEU A 148 -13.65 2.79 -6.29
N ASP A 149 -14.67 3.39 -6.91
CA ASP A 149 -15.63 2.70 -7.79
C ASP A 149 -14.97 2.11 -9.05
N THR A 150 -13.72 2.47 -9.35
CA THR A 150 -12.90 1.79 -10.36
C THR A 150 -12.70 0.30 -10.06
N PHE A 151 -12.65 -0.09 -8.77
CA PHE A 151 -12.46 -1.47 -8.36
C PHE A 151 -13.80 -2.16 -8.18
N GLN A 152 -14.00 -3.33 -8.80
CA GLN A 152 -15.21 -4.12 -8.59
C GLN A 152 -15.27 -4.67 -7.16
N PRO A 153 -16.46 -4.80 -6.53
CA PRO A 153 -16.57 -5.19 -5.12
C PRO A 153 -15.88 -6.51 -4.75
N ASP A 154 -15.91 -7.52 -5.62
CA ASP A 154 -15.28 -8.82 -5.45
C ASP A 154 -13.73 -8.77 -5.47
N ARG A 155 -13.18 -7.70 -6.03
CA ARG A 155 -11.75 -7.39 -6.17
C ARG A 155 -11.25 -6.37 -5.14
N ARG A 156 -12.09 -6.00 -4.15
CA ARG A 156 -11.71 -5.18 -3.00
C ARG A 156 -11.45 -6.08 -1.80
N ILE A 157 -10.19 -6.24 -1.43
CA ILE A 157 -9.76 -6.98 -0.25
C ILE A 157 -9.56 -5.98 0.89
N LEU A 158 -10.47 -6.00 1.86
CA LEU A 158 -10.43 -5.12 3.04
C LEU A 158 -9.86 -5.87 4.25
N GLY A 159 -9.50 -5.15 5.30
CA GLY A 159 -8.85 -5.71 6.50
C GLY A 159 -9.73 -6.63 7.35
N ASP A 160 -11.04 -6.65 7.10
CA ASP A 160 -12.00 -7.59 7.67
C ASP A 160 -12.54 -8.60 6.65
N ASP A 161 -11.87 -8.74 5.49
CA ASP A 161 -12.21 -9.74 4.49
C ASP A 161 -12.02 -11.17 5.06
N PRO A 162 -13.06 -12.03 5.04
CA PRO A 162 -12.99 -13.36 5.64
C PRO A 162 -12.03 -14.31 4.92
N ARG A 163 -11.59 -13.98 3.69
CA ARG A 163 -10.59 -14.76 2.94
C ARG A 163 -9.19 -14.59 3.53
N VAL A 164 -8.92 -13.47 4.22
CA VAL A 164 -7.61 -13.20 4.84
C VAL A 164 -7.51 -13.95 6.17
N PRO A 165 -6.57 -14.90 6.34
CA PRO A 165 -6.43 -15.61 7.60
C PRO A 165 -6.10 -14.67 8.75
N LYS A 166 -6.63 -14.97 9.94
CA LYS A 166 -6.35 -14.17 11.15
C LYS A 166 -4.85 -14.10 11.42
N GLY A 167 -4.36 -12.88 11.64
CA GLY A 167 -2.93 -12.63 11.88
C GLY A 167 -2.06 -12.64 10.62
N ARG A 168 -2.65 -12.79 9.43
CA ARG A 168 -1.95 -12.78 8.13
C ARG A 168 -2.24 -11.54 7.30
N GLY A 169 -2.40 -10.39 7.96
CA GLY A 169 -2.32 -9.09 7.29
C GLY A 169 -0.88 -8.76 6.88
N LYS A 170 -0.67 -7.62 6.22
CA LYS A 170 0.67 -7.13 5.87
C LYS A 170 1.58 -7.14 7.12
N PRO A 171 2.84 -7.62 7.04
CA PRO A 171 3.63 -7.90 5.84
C PRO A 171 3.48 -9.32 5.26
N ALA A 172 2.49 -10.12 5.69
CA ALA A 172 2.19 -11.38 5.03
C ALA A 172 1.63 -11.14 3.61
N PRO A 173 1.90 -12.03 2.65
CA PRO A 173 1.53 -11.82 1.24
C PRO A 173 0.04 -12.04 0.95
N ASP A 174 -0.70 -12.58 1.92
CA ASP A 174 -2.04 -13.14 1.74
C ASP A 174 -3.02 -12.16 1.08
N MET A 175 -3.04 -10.88 1.48
CA MET A 175 -3.96 -9.90 0.89
C MET A 175 -3.73 -9.70 -0.62
N TYR A 176 -2.48 -9.68 -1.08
CA TYR A 176 -2.16 -9.55 -2.50
C TYR A 176 -2.43 -10.84 -3.26
N LEU A 177 -2.12 -12.00 -2.66
CA LEU A 177 -2.41 -13.29 -3.27
C LEU A 177 -3.93 -13.52 -3.42
N ILE A 178 -4.73 -13.09 -2.44
CA ILE A 178 -6.19 -13.14 -2.49
C ILE A 178 -6.73 -12.17 -3.55
N ALA A 179 -6.16 -10.96 -3.65
CA ALA A 179 -6.52 -10.01 -4.71
C ALA A 179 -6.25 -10.61 -6.11
N LEU A 180 -5.07 -11.22 -6.31
CA LEU A 180 -4.75 -11.92 -7.55
C LEU A 180 -5.71 -13.09 -7.82
N GLN A 181 -6.04 -13.88 -6.79
CA GLN A 181 -7.01 -14.96 -6.92
C GLN A 181 -8.38 -14.45 -7.35
N ALA A 182 -8.84 -13.32 -6.79
CA ALA A 182 -10.10 -12.69 -7.17
C ALA A 182 -10.08 -12.27 -8.65
N LEU A 183 -8.99 -11.64 -9.12
CA LEU A 183 -8.82 -11.26 -10.53
C LEU A 183 -8.91 -12.48 -11.46
N ASN A 184 -8.15 -13.54 -11.14
CA ASN A 184 -8.14 -14.78 -11.93
C ASN A 184 -9.48 -15.52 -11.90
N THR A 185 -10.26 -15.39 -10.83
CA THR A 185 -11.58 -16.04 -10.70
C THR A 185 -12.64 -15.30 -11.51
N ALA A 186 -12.52 -13.97 -11.65
CA ALA A 186 -13.44 -13.15 -12.42
C ALA A 186 -13.13 -13.14 -13.94
N ALA A 187 -11.99 -13.72 -14.35
CA ALA A 187 -11.60 -13.82 -15.75
C ALA A 187 -12.41 -14.88 -16.50
N ASP A 188 -12.35 -14.83 -17.84
CA ASP A 188 -12.90 -15.90 -18.69
C ASP A 188 -12.27 -17.25 -18.32
N PRO A 189 -13.03 -18.35 -18.19
CA PRO A 189 -12.49 -19.68 -17.88
C PRO A 189 -11.38 -20.16 -18.84
N ASP A 190 -11.38 -19.68 -20.08
CA ASP A 190 -10.37 -20.01 -21.09
C ASP A 190 -9.18 -19.02 -21.08
N ALA A 191 -9.24 -17.94 -20.29
CA ALA A 191 -8.14 -17.00 -20.17
C ALA A 191 -6.95 -17.61 -19.43
N LYS A 192 -5.74 -17.28 -19.90
CA LYS A 192 -4.51 -17.66 -19.21
C LYS A 192 -4.45 -16.97 -17.84
N PRO A 193 -4.29 -17.70 -16.72
CA PRO A 193 -4.16 -17.11 -15.40
C PRO A 193 -3.02 -16.08 -15.34
N ILE A 194 -3.25 -14.98 -14.62
CA ILE A 194 -2.24 -13.98 -14.29
C ILE A 194 -1.35 -14.55 -13.19
N LEU A 195 -0.03 -14.50 -13.42
CA LEU A 195 0.97 -14.95 -12.46
C LEU A 195 1.39 -13.80 -11.52
N PRO A 196 1.91 -14.09 -10.31
CA PRO A 196 2.43 -13.04 -9.43
C PRO A 196 3.48 -12.14 -10.08
N SER A 197 4.37 -12.71 -10.91
CA SER A 197 5.40 -11.94 -11.63
C SER A 197 4.84 -11.00 -12.72
N GLU A 198 3.58 -11.18 -13.12
CA GLU A 198 2.83 -10.32 -14.05
C GLU A 198 2.00 -9.25 -13.28
N CYS A 199 2.12 -9.19 -11.95
CA CYS A 199 1.43 -8.22 -11.10
C CYS A 199 2.36 -7.08 -10.68
N LEU A 200 1.79 -5.88 -10.62
CA LEU A 200 2.41 -4.69 -10.08
C LEU A 200 1.63 -4.16 -8.88
N VAL A 201 2.23 -4.22 -7.71
CA VAL A 201 1.68 -3.66 -6.47
C VAL A 201 2.06 -2.19 -6.36
N PHE A 202 1.12 -1.33 -5.99
CA PHE A 202 1.41 0.05 -5.58
C PHE A 202 1.19 0.16 -4.08
N GLU A 203 2.17 0.74 -3.38
CA GLU A 203 2.23 0.78 -1.91
C GLU A 203 2.91 2.04 -1.42
N ASP A 204 2.50 2.58 -0.28
CA ASP A 204 3.18 3.69 0.41
C ASP A 204 3.96 3.21 1.64
N SER A 205 3.57 2.06 2.21
CA SER A 205 4.09 1.54 3.47
C SER A 205 5.23 0.54 3.30
N ILE A 206 6.16 0.51 4.25
CA ILE A 206 7.26 -0.45 4.24
C ILE A 206 6.76 -1.90 4.36
N ILE A 207 5.80 -2.15 5.25
CA ILE A 207 5.28 -3.50 5.46
C ILE A 207 4.47 -3.99 4.26
N GLY A 208 3.85 -3.06 3.51
CA GLY A 208 3.14 -3.37 2.29
C GLY A 208 4.09 -3.68 1.14
N VAL A 209 5.19 -2.95 1.01
CA VAL A 209 6.28 -3.33 0.09
C VAL A 209 6.74 -4.76 0.39
N GLU A 210 7.03 -5.06 1.65
CA GLU A 210 7.44 -6.40 2.09
C GLU A 210 6.39 -7.48 1.76
N ALA A 211 5.10 -7.19 1.95
CA ALA A 211 4.02 -8.10 1.55
C ALA A 211 3.94 -8.32 0.03
N GLY A 212 4.09 -7.27 -0.79
CA GLY A 212 4.09 -7.38 -2.24
C GLY A 212 5.28 -8.19 -2.76
N ARG A 213 6.46 -7.96 -2.17
CA ARG A 213 7.68 -8.75 -2.43
C ARG A 213 7.46 -10.22 -2.10
N ARG A 214 6.91 -10.52 -0.92
CA ARG A 214 6.59 -11.90 -0.51
C ARG A 214 5.56 -12.57 -1.39
N ALA A 215 4.62 -11.81 -1.95
CA ALA A 215 3.65 -12.36 -2.89
C ALA A 215 4.29 -12.77 -4.23
N GLY A 216 5.58 -12.49 -4.45
CA GLY A 216 6.26 -12.74 -5.72
C GLY A 216 5.83 -11.74 -6.79
N MET A 217 5.46 -10.52 -6.38
CA MET A 217 4.99 -9.45 -7.25
C MET A 217 6.00 -8.31 -7.32
N ARG A 218 5.94 -7.55 -8.41
CA ARG A 218 6.72 -6.31 -8.54
C ARG A 218 6.04 -5.20 -7.72
N VAL A 219 6.80 -4.23 -7.22
CA VAL A 219 6.27 -3.19 -6.33
C VAL A 219 6.73 -1.79 -6.74
N ILE A 220 5.78 -0.85 -6.81
CA ILE A 220 6.03 0.58 -6.82
C ILE A 220 5.81 1.10 -5.40
N TRP A 221 6.88 1.58 -4.78
CA TRP A 221 6.83 2.23 -3.48
C TRP A 221 6.67 3.75 -3.66
N VAL A 222 5.60 4.31 -3.10
CA VAL A 222 5.25 5.74 -3.13
C VAL A 222 5.11 6.26 -1.69
N PRO A 223 6.22 6.36 -0.94
CA PRO A 223 6.15 6.73 0.46
C PRO A 223 5.74 8.18 0.66
N HIS A 224 5.06 8.44 1.77
CA HIS A 224 4.95 9.78 2.31
C HIS A 224 6.35 10.43 2.48
N PRO A 225 6.54 11.74 2.21
CA PRO A 225 7.86 12.39 2.27
C PRO A 225 8.62 12.18 3.59
N ASP A 226 7.89 12.22 4.72
CA ASP A 226 8.46 11.97 6.05
C ASP A 226 9.10 10.57 6.17
N LEU A 227 8.44 9.55 5.61
CA LEU A 227 8.92 8.18 5.60
C LEU A 227 10.12 8.03 4.65
N ALA A 228 10.05 8.66 3.48
CA ALA A 228 11.14 8.65 2.50
C ALA A 228 12.44 9.23 3.09
N ILE A 229 12.35 10.35 3.80
CA ILE A 229 13.51 10.98 4.44
C ILE A 229 14.08 10.10 5.56
N GLU A 230 13.23 9.49 6.39
CA GLU A 230 13.66 8.65 7.51
C GLU A 230 14.35 7.35 7.04
N TYR A 231 13.99 6.85 5.85
CA TYR A 231 14.51 5.60 5.30
C TYR A 231 15.46 5.76 4.11
N GLN A 232 15.90 6.98 3.78
CA GLN A 232 16.78 7.23 2.63
C GLN A 232 18.05 6.36 2.61
N ASP A 233 18.69 6.16 3.77
CA ASP A 233 19.93 5.39 3.90
C ASP A 233 19.69 3.86 3.95
N ARG A 234 18.42 3.44 3.90
CA ARG A 234 17.97 2.04 3.94
C ARG A 234 16.99 1.72 2.82
N GLU A 235 16.90 2.55 1.79
CA GLU A 235 15.96 2.40 0.67
C GLU A 235 16.08 1.02 0.02
N ASP A 236 17.30 0.57 -0.26
CA ASP A 236 17.57 -0.75 -0.85
C ASP A 236 17.01 -1.92 -0.02
N ILE A 237 17.02 -1.79 1.32
CA ILE A 237 16.48 -2.80 2.23
C ILE A 237 14.96 -2.78 2.21
N VAL A 238 14.35 -1.59 2.11
CA VAL A 238 12.89 -1.44 1.93
C VAL A 238 12.45 -2.08 0.62
N LEU A 239 13.12 -1.77 -0.50
CA LEU A 239 12.79 -2.28 -1.83
C LEU A 239 12.98 -3.81 -1.94
N ALA A 240 13.93 -4.37 -1.19
CA ALA A 240 14.07 -5.81 -1.06
C ALA A 240 13.00 -6.47 -0.16
N GLY A 241 12.19 -5.68 0.55
CA GLY A 241 11.24 -6.16 1.55
C GLY A 241 11.93 -6.77 2.77
N ARG A 242 13.14 -6.32 3.14
CA ARG A 242 13.98 -6.96 4.17
C ARG A 242 14.11 -6.14 5.43
N THR A 243 13.16 -5.26 5.70
CA THR A 243 13.24 -4.36 6.85
C THR A 243 13.06 -5.08 8.18
N GLY A 244 12.26 -6.15 8.19
CA GLY A 244 12.00 -6.93 9.41
C GLY A 244 11.31 -6.13 10.50
N LEU A 245 10.56 -5.07 10.14
CA LEU A 245 9.85 -4.22 11.10
C LEU A 245 8.80 -4.99 11.89
N VAL A 246 8.23 -6.03 11.29
CA VAL A 246 7.28 -6.94 11.93
C VAL A 246 7.81 -8.35 11.74
N GLU A 247 8.10 -9.04 12.84
CA GLU A 247 8.47 -10.45 12.79
C GLU A 247 7.26 -11.26 12.32
N ILE A 248 7.39 -11.87 11.15
CA ILE A 248 6.54 -12.97 10.75
C ILE A 248 7.40 -14.24 10.77
N GLY A 249 6.89 -15.31 11.39
CA GLY A 249 7.66 -16.53 11.66
C GLY A 249 8.21 -17.24 10.42
N ASP A 250 7.77 -16.86 9.22
CA ASP A 250 8.22 -17.38 7.94
C ASP A 250 9.11 -16.36 7.22
N THR A 251 10.38 -16.71 6.98
CA THR A 251 11.33 -15.88 6.20
C THR A 251 11.30 -16.17 4.69
N TRP A 252 10.34 -16.99 4.24
CA TRP A 252 10.22 -17.38 2.85
C TRP A 252 9.81 -16.16 1.99
N GLN A 253 10.39 -16.05 0.78
CA GLN A 253 10.08 -15.05 -0.26
C GLN A 253 10.48 -13.59 0.01
N LEU A 254 11.52 -13.33 0.79
CA LEU A 254 12.14 -12.00 0.79
C LEU A 254 12.91 -11.75 -0.52
N GLY A 255 12.92 -10.50 -1.00
CA GLY A 255 13.65 -10.10 -2.20
C GLY A 255 15.17 -10.05 -2.00
N GLU A 256 15.90 -9.87 -3.11
CA GLU A 256 17.32 -9.56 -3.09
C GLU A 256 17.54 -8.04 -3.24
N ILE A 257 18.59 -7.51 -2.64
CA ILE A 257 18.97 -6.10 -2.84
C ILE A 257 19.43 -5.94 -4.29
N GLY A 258 18.88 -4.95 -5.00
CA GLY A 258 19.23 -4.64 -6.39
C GLY A 258 18.72 -5.64 -7.41
N ASP A 259 17.59 -6.32 -7.13
CA ASP A 259 16.96 -7.25 -8.07
C ASP A 259 15.89 -6.62 -8.98
N ASP A 260 15.71 -5.30 -8.91
CA ASP A 260 14.81 -4.48 -9.74
C ASP A 260 13.31 -4.86 -9.69
N TRP A 261 12.92 -5.72 -8.74
CA TRP A 261 11.52 -6.10 -8.52
C TRP A 261 10.71 -5.02 -7.81
N ALA A 262 11.37 -4.09 -7.11
CA ALA A 262 10.72 -2.91 -6.56
C ALA A 262 11.48 -1.63 -6.89
N GLU A 263 10.75 -0.54 -7.04
CA GLU A 263 11.33 0.78 -7.16
C GLU A 263 10.55 1.82 -6.38
N ARG A 264 11.19 2.95 -6.09
CA ARG A 264 10.55 4.10 -5.46
C ARG A 264 10.22 5.17 -6.50
N ILE A 265 9.01 5.72 -6.43
CA ILE A 265 8.66 6.99 -7.08
C ILE A 265 8.13 7.97 -6.01
N SER A 266 8.28 9.28 -6.25
CA SER A 266 7.85 10.29 -5.28
C SER A 266 6.37 10.66 -5.35
N SER A 267 5.69 10.29 -6.44
CA SER A 267 4.29 10.58 -6.73
C SER A 267 3.79 9.62 -7.80
N LEU A 268 2.50 9.26 -7.76
CA LEU A 268 1.84 8.46 -8.82
C LEU A 268 1.83 9.20 -10.17
N GLU A 269 2.05 10.52 -10.18
CA GLU A 269 2.19 11.32 -11.41
C GLU A 269 3.44 10.96 -12.22
N HIS A 270 4.44 10.34 -11.59
CA HIS A 270 5.72 9.98 -12.20
C HIS A 270 5.78 8.53 -12.67
N PHE A 271 4.65 7.81 -12.67
CA PHE A 271 4.61 6.42 -13.08
C PHE A 271 4.92 6.24 -14.58
N ASP A 272 5.91 5.39 -14.88
CA ASP A 272 6.33 5.05 -16.24
C ASP A 272 5.61 3.80 -16.73
N TYR A 273 4.60 3.97 -17.58
CA TYR A 273 3.80 2.85 -18.10
C TYR A 273 4.61 1.92 -19.04
N GLU A 274 5.48 2.49 -19.89
CA GLU A 274 6.23 1.75 -20.91
C GLU A 274 7.22 0.78 -20.27
N LYS A 275 7.89 1.21 -19.18
CA LYS A 275 8.79 0.36 -18.39
C LYS A 275 8.13 -0.95 -17.90
N TYR A 276 6.82 -0.93 -17.72
CA TYR A 276 6.05 -2.08 -17.22
C TYR A 276 5.29 -2.82 -18.33
N GLY A 277 5.48 -2.45 -19.60
CA GLY A 277 4.77 -3.04 -20.72
C GLY A 277 3.26 -2.77 -20.65
N ILE A 278 2.89 -1.56 -20.23
CA ILE A 278 1.50 -1.11 -20.13
C ILE A 278 1.24 -0.08 -21.23
N ASP A 279 0.38 -0.44 -22.18
CA ASP A 279 -0.04 0.42 -23.28
C ASP A 279 -1.30 1.18 -22.87
N VAL A 280 -1.17 2.50 -22.67
CA VAL A 280 -2.31 3.38 -22.42
C VAL A 280 -2.80 3.92 -23.76
N PRO A 281 -4.04 3.64 -24.20
CA PRO A 281 -4.57 4.21 -25.45
C PRO A 281 -4.56 5.74 -25.40
N LEU A 282 -4.62 6.39 -26.56
CA LEU A 282 -4.77 7.85 -26.63
C LEU A 282 -6.16 8.29 -26.16
#